data_AF-A0A535IFB5-F1
#
_entry.id   AF-A0A535IFB5-F1
#
_cell.length_a   1.000
_cell.length_b   1.000
_cell.length_c   1.000
_cell.angle_alpha   90.00
_cell.angle_beta   90.00
_cell.angle_gamma   90.00
#
_symmetry.space_group_name_H-M   'P 1'
#
loop_
_entity.id
_entity.type
_entity.pdbx_description
1 polymer ?
#
loop_
_entity_poly.entity_id
_entity_poly.type
_entity_poly.pdbx_seq_one_letter_code
_entity_poly.pdbx_strand_id
1 'polypeptide(L)' 'MSLDNTSNIQYALEYHSGGYFFHDAWWRSDFGPGNNFPHNDSSGTTTFNGNGSHGCININPNDIAWLYPQIPWGAAVIMY' A
#
# COMPACT_ATOMS: atom_id res chain seq x y z
N MET A 1 12.76 1.18 -13.04
CA MET A 1 13.15 0.20 -12.00
C MET A 1 11.88 -0.59 -11.68
N SER A 2 11.96 -1.92 -11.66
CA SER A 2 10.83 -2.84 -11.88
C SER A 2 9.63 -2.59 -10.95
N LEU A 3 8.49 -2.22 -11.53
CA LEU A 3 7.19 -2.35 -10.89
C LEU A 3 6.95 -3.85 -10.73
N ASP A 4 6.63 -4.30 -9.52
CA ASP A 4 6.10 -5.63 -9.33
C ASP A 4 4.85 -5.77 -10.21
N ASN A 5 4.75 -6.90 -10.90
CA ASN A 5 3.62 -7.20 -11.77
C ASN A 5 2.42 -7.62 -10.90
N THR A 6 1.91 -6.69 -10.09
CA THR A 6 0.74 -6.86 -9.24
C THR A 6 -0.26 -5.78 -9.61
N SER A 7 -0.99 -6.03 -10.70
CA SER A 7 -2.41 -5.66 -10.82
C SER A 7 -2.82 -4.23 -10.42
N ASN A 8 -2.81 -3.32 -11.39
CA ASN A 8 -3.52 -2.03 -11.44
C ASN A 8 -3.56 -1.22 -10.13
N ILE A 9 -2.38 -0.87 -9.61
CA ILE A 9 -2.23 0.23 -8.65
C ILE A 9 -2.68 1.53 -9.33
N GLN A 10 -3.61 2.24 -8.70
CA GLN A 10 -4.16 3.49 -9.24
C GLN A 10 -3.46 4.73 -8.67
N TYR A 11 -2.98 4.65 -7.42
CA TYR A 11 -2.36 5.76 -6.69
C TYR A 11 -1.07 5.29 -6.04
N ALA A 12 0.03 6.00 -6.28
CA ALA A 12 1.34 5.67 -5.70
C ALA A 12 2.11 6.93 -5.31
N LEU A 13 2.38 7.09 -4.02
CA LEU A 13 3.21 8.18 -3.47
C LEU A 13 4.55 7.59 -3.00
N GLU A 14 5.63 7.83 -3.75
CA GLU A 14 6.96 7.34 -3.37
C GLU A 14 7.46 8.08 -2.13
N TYR A 15 7.86 7.34 -1.10
CA TYR A 15 8.38 7.92 0.14
C TYR A 15 9.85 7.56 0.40
N HIS A 16 10.37 6.53 -0.27
CA HIS A 16 11.77 6.16 -0.21
C HIS A 16 12.22 5.62 -1.57
N SER A 17 13.38 6.08 -2.02
CA SER A 17 13.95 5.67 -3.31
C SER A 17 14.12 4.15 -3.36
N GLY A 18 13.88 3.56 -4.53
CA GLY A 18 14.00 2.12 -4.73
C GLY A 18 12.67 1.40 -4.79
N GLY A 19 11.56 2.14 -4.88
CA GLY A 19 10.23 1.58 -5.14
C GLY A 19 9.38 1.35 -3.89
N TYR A 20 9.51 2.21 -2.88
CA TYR A 20 8.68 2.15 -1.67
C TYR A 20 7.62 3.24 -1.70
N PHE A 21 6.36 2.82 -1.73
CA PHE A 21 5.22 3.71 -1.93
C PHE A 21 4.18 3.58 -0.82
N PHE A 22 3.42 4.65 -0.59
CA PHE A 22 2.04 4.54 -0.13
C PHE A 22 1.17 4.30 -1.36
N HIS A 23 0.40 3.22 -1.40
CA HIS A 23 -0.44 2.91 -2.56
C HIS A 23 -1.72 2.16 -2.19
N ASP A 24 -2.69 2.17 -3.10
CA ASP A 24 -3.92 1.38 -2.95
C ASP A 24 -3.62 -0.11 -2.92
N ALA A 25 -4.31 -0.82 -2.03
CA ALA A 25 -4.26 -2.27 -1.93
C ALA A 25 -5.66 -2.85 -2.07
N TRP A 26 -6.23 -2.78 -3.27
CA TRP A 26 -7.60 -3.23 -3.55
C TRP A 26 -7.83 -4.72 -3.23
N TRP A 27 -6.77 -5.51 -3.12
CA TRP A 27 -6.81 -6.93 -2.77
C TRP A 27 -6.86 -7.21 -1.26
N ARG A 28 -6.85 -6.17 -0.40
CA ARG A 28 -6.94 -6.29 1.05
C ARG A 28 -8.32 -5.84 1.54
N SER A 29 -8.84 -6.55 2.54
CA SER A 29 -10.02 -6.14 3.31
C SER A 29 -9.64 -5.64 4.70
N ASP A 30 -8.55 -6.14 5.28
CA ASP A 30 -8.16 -5.79 6.63
C ASP A 30 -7.05 -4.73 6.64
N PHE A 31 -7.34 -3.61 7.31
CA PHE A 31 -6.40 -2.50 7.50
C PHE A 31 -6.33 -2.14 8.99
N GLY A 32 -5.20 -1.56 9.41
CA GLY A 32 -5.01 -1.08 10.78
C GLY A 32 -4.08 -1.96 11.64
N PRO A 33 -4.12 -1.79 12.97
CA PRO A 33 -3.17 -2.41 13.89
C PRO A 33 -3.10 -3.93 13.76
N GLY A 34 -1.88 -4.47 13.66
CA GLY A 34 -1.63 -5.91 13.52
C GLY A 34 -1.62 -6.44 12.09
N ASN A 35 -2.05 -5.65 11.10
CA ASN A 35 -2.10 -6.05 9.68
C ASN A 35 -0.88 -5.55 8.87
N ASN A 36 0.15 -5.04 9.54
CA ASN A 36 1.37 -4.53 8.91
C ASN A 36 2.42 -5.64 8.61
N PHE A 37 2.23 -6.83 9.16
CA PHE A 37 3.06 -8.02 8.92
C PHE A 37 2.27 -9.09 8.15
N PRO A 38 2.90 -10.21 7.72
CA PRO A 38 2.17 -11.37 7.25
C PRO A 38 0.97 -11.71 8.13
N HIS A 39 -0.23 -11.65 7.54
CA HIS A 39 -1.49 -11.87 8.23
C HIS A 39 -2.50 -12.56 7.31
N ASN A 40 -3.47 -13.23 7.92
CA ASN A 40 -4.62 -13.76 7.21
C ASN A 40 -5.64 -12.64 7.02
N ASP A 41 -5.84 -12.20 5.78
CA ASP A 41 -6.82 -11.18 5.40
C ASP A 41 -8.21 -11.81 5.29
N SER A 42 -9.23 -11.13 5.82
CA SER A 42 -10.61 -11.58 5.84
C SER A 42 -11.23 -11.81 4.47
N SER A 43 -10.69 -11.20 3.40
CA SER A 43 -11.09 -11.52 2.03
C SER A 43 -10.73 -12.95 1.63
N GLY A 44 -9.70 -13.55 2.26
CA GLY A 44 -9.31 -14.96 2.18
C GLY A 44 -9.00 -15.53 0.79
N THR A 45 -9.12 -14.74 -0.27
CA THR A 45 -9.32 -15.23 -1.64
C THR A 45 -8.19 -14.87 -2.60
N THR A 46 -7.27 -14.00 -2.17
CA THR A 46 -6.19 -13.49 -3.02
C THR A 46 -4.88 -14.25 -2.74
N THR A 47 -3.99 -14.30 -3.72
CA THR A 47 -2.64 -14.88 -3.57
C THR A 47 -1.75 -14.09 -2.59
N PHE A 48 -2.23 -12.93 -2.14
CA PHE A 48 -1.57 -12.07 -1.17
C PHE A 48 -1.97 -12.39 0.27
N ASN A 49 -2.97 -13.27 0.47
CA ASN A 49 -3.38 -13.71 1.79
C ASN A 49 -2.23 -14.48 2.48
N GLY A 50 -1.97 -14.18 3.75
CA GLY A 50 -0.84 -14.73 4.50
C GLY A 50 0.47 -13.98 4.33
N ASN A 51 0.54 -12.94 3.48
CA ASN A 51 1.75 -12.15 3.24
C ASN A 51 1.63 -10.73 3.81
N GLY A 52 2.77 -10.06 3.99
CA GLY A 52 2.85 -8.61 4.20
C GLY A 52 3.10 -7.86 2.88
N SER A 53 3.38 -6.56 2.94
CA SER A 53 3.93 -5.85 1.78
C SER A 53 5.42 -6.12 1.62
N HIS A 54 6.00 -5.74 0.48
CA HIS A 54 7.45 -5.72 0.26
C HIS A 54 8.10 -4.42 0.73
N GLY A 55 7.54 -3.80 1.78
CA GLY A 55 7.98 -2.50 2.33
C GLY A 55 7.09 -1.32 1.94
N CYS A 56 6.23 -1.47 0.93
CA CYS A 56 5.19 -0.47 0.66
C CYS A 56 4.18 -0.38 1.82
N ILE A 57 3.49 0.75 1.90
CA ILE A 57 2.39 0.95 2.84
C ILE A 57 1.09 0.82 2.05
N ASN A 58 0.39 -0.28 2.30
CA ASN A 58 -0.92 -0.55 1.74
C ASN A 58 -1.96 0.36 2.39
N ILE A 59 -2.74 1.06 1.56
CA ILE A 59 -3.84 1.93 1.99
C ILE A 59 -5.13 1.44 1.32
N ASN A 60 -6.26 1.61 2.01
CA ASN A 60 -7.56 1.34 1.43
C ASN A 60 -7.75 2.18 0.15
N PRO A 61 -8.31 1.63 -0.96
CA PRO A 61 -8.46 2.36 -2.21
C PRO A 61 -9.18 3.72 -2.09
N ASN A 62 -10.22 3.79 -1.26
CA ASN A 62 -10.96 5.05 -1.08
C ASN A 62 -10.14 6.10 -0.33
N ASP A 63 -9.36 5.68 0.67
CA ASP A 63 -8.57 6.58 1.49
C ASP A 63 -7.40 7.17 0.71
N ILE A 64 -6.69 6.37 -0.09
CA ILE A 64 -5.60 6.89 -0.93
C ILE A 64 -6.14 7.73 -2.08
N ALA A 65 -7.31 7.41 -2.65
CA ALA A 65 -7.93 8.25 -3.68
C ALA A 65 -8.23 9.66 -3.15
N TRP A 66 -8.66 9.76 -1.88
CA TRP A 66 -8.82 11.05 -1.20
C TRP A 66 -7.49 11.71 -0.84
N LEU A 67 -6.52 10.95 -0.34
CA LEU A 67 -5.24 11.48 0.13
C LEU A 67 -4.34 11.97 -1.01
N TYR A 68 -4.25 11.22 -2.11
CA TYR A 68 -3.32 11.44 -3.22
C TYR A 68 -3.30 12.88 -3.76
N PRO A 69 -4.45 13.52 -4.10
CA PRO A 69 -4.45 14.89 -4.62
C PRO A 69 -4.05 15.95 -3.58
N GLN A 70 -3.99 15.61 -2.29
CA GLN A 70 -3.68 16.55 -1.21
C GLN A 70 -2.18 16.63 -0.89
N ILE A 71 -1.39 15.66 -1.36
CA ILE A 71 0.03 15.54 -1.04
C ILE A 71 0.87 16.08 -2.20
N PRO A 72 1.57 17.22 -2.03
CA PRO A 72 2.43 17.75 -3.07
C PRO A 72 3.73 16.93 -3.18
N TRP A 73 4.39 17.04 -4.33
CA TRP A 73 5.76 16.54 -4.51
C TRP A 73 6.71 17.15 -3.46
N GLY A 74 7.57 16.31 -2.90
CA GLY A 74 8.53 16.72 -1.87
C GLY A 74 7.94 16.86 -0.47
N ALA A 75 6.68 16.49 -0.25
CA ALA A 75 6.12 16.38 1.10
C ALA A 75 6.96 15.44 1.97
N ALA A 76 7.30 15.88 3.18
CA ALA A 76 8.08 15.08 4.10
C ALA A 76 7.25 13.91 4.64
N VAL A 77 7.88 12.74 4.74
CA VAL A 77 7.31 11.54 5.35
C VAL A 77 8.10 11.22 6.61
N ILE A 78 7.40 11.03 7.73
CA ILE A 78 7.96 10.60 9.01
C ILE A 78 7.40 9.22 9.32
N MET A 79 8.27 8.25 9.53
CA MET A 79 7.93 6.85 9.81
C MET A 79 8.73 6.37 11.01
N TYR A 80 8.09 5.65 11.94
CA TYR A 80 8.67 5.16 13.18
C TYR A 80 8.11 3.79 13.55
#